data_AF-A0A7C2TF18-F1
#
_entry.id   AF-A0A7C2TF18-F1
#
_cell.length_a   1.000
_cell.length_b   1.000
_cell.length_c   1.000
_cell.angle_alpha   90.00
_cell.angle_beta   90.00
_cell.angle_gamma   90.00
#
_symmetry.space_group_name_H-M   'P 1'
#
loop_
_entity.id
_entity.type
_entity.pdbx_description
1 polymer ?
#
loop_
_entity_poly.entity_id
_entity_poly.type
_entity_poly.pdbx_seq_one_letter_code
_entity_poly.pdbx_strand_id
1 'polypeptide(L)'
;MNQPTPEEIEQLIHAIERSPEGEGVSDRTDKQLRSELELARLLQQARFSPAPEFTNRLYIHLTEGRSHRLAARGSRLPSSRRLAVFGLLAAGLAALLLVNGSILFLPQLRAYAQAVAARFAEVDTPWALLPGAKDQVVEPLPEGDLPGSNEPGQASALPNAPPTGLLGETASLGRELVSLETAQAGVDFAIRLPAYLPEGYSLRGVLPTPALPAVPAAPDQPPSAGEALPAPPQVVTLIFGGPNGELLSLSEWYGPGGLPGEARLPVGTGSLQELAVDGQPAQFVTGRWSEGSWLPDGHYQLHWQGTNGVQYDLISLTLGLEELLPIAESIQ
;
A
#
# COMPACT_ATOMS: atom_id res chain seq x y z
N MET A 1 0.08 -4.70 34.31
CA MET A 1 1.03 -5.80 34.07
C MET A 1 2.42 -5.19 34.03
N ASN A 2 3.40 -5.80 34.70
CA ASN A 2 4.79 -5.33 34.68
C ASN A 2 5.40 -5.66 33.31
N GLN A 3 6.20 -4.76 32.75
CA GLN A 3 6.92 -5.01 31.48
C GLN A 3 8.02 -6.06 31.71
N PRO A 4 8.23 -6.97 30.74
CA PRO A 4 9.28 -7.96 30.87
C PRO A 4 10.67 -7.29 30.79
N THR A 5 11.59 -7.70 31.65
CA THR A 5 12.96 -7.20 31.63
C THR A 5 13.74 -7.78 30.44
N PRO A 6 14.83 -7.13 29.97
CA PRO A 6 15.69 -7.71 28.93
C PRO A 6 16.19 -9.12 29.27
N GLU A 7 16.46 -9.40 30.55
CA GLU A 7 16.87 -10.72 31.04
C GLU A 7 15.76 -11.76 30.91
N GLU A 8 14.50 -11.38 31.13
CA GLU A 8 13.35 -12.28 30.96
C GLU A 8 13.12 -12.65 29.50
N ILE A 9 13.35 -11.72 28.56
CA ILE A 9 13.28 -11.97 27.11
C ILE A 9 14.40 -12.93 26.70
N GLU A 10 15.63 -12.71 27.18
CA GLU A 10 16.79 -13.56 26.89
C GLU A 10 16.61 -14.99 27.42
N GLN A 11 16.06 -15.13 28.64
CA GLN A 11 15.70 -16.43 29.20
C GLN A 11 14.62 -17.14 28.37
N LEU A 12 13.67 -16.39 27.79
CA LEU A 12 12.62 -16.93 26.94
C LEU A 12 13.19 -17.47 25.61
N ILE A 13 14.08 -16.72 24.98
CA ILE A 13 14.80 -17.12 23.75
C ILE A 13 15.57 -18.42 24.00
N HIS A 14 16.37 -18.48 25.06
CA HIS A 14 17.12 -19.68 25.40
C HIS A 14 16.23 -20.89 25.77
N ALA A 15 15.08 -20.65 26.40
CA ALA A 15 14.13 -21.71 26.70
C ALA A 15 13.51 -22.32 25.44
N ILE A 16 13.30 -21.51 24.40
CA ILE A 16 12.79 -21.97 23.09
C ILE A 16 13.86 -22.77 22.35
N GLU A 17 15.10 -22.31 22.32
CA GLU A 17 16.22 -22.99 21.66
C GLU A 17 16.56 -24.35 22.29
N ARG A 18 16.40 -24.49 23.61
CA ARG A 18 16.67 -25.74 24.32
C ARG A 18 15.50 -26.73 24.27
N SER A 19 14.36 -26.36 23.69
CA SER A 19 13.25 -27.30 23.52
C SER A 19 13.66 -28.35 22.48
N PRO A 20 13.77 -29.63 22.83
CA PRO A 20 14.20 -30.66 21.90
C PRO A 20 13.23 -30.70 20.71
N GLU A 21 13.78 -30.73 19.50
CA GLU A 21 13.06 -30.84 18.23
C GLU A 21 12.09 -32.02 18.31
N GLY A 22 10.83 -31.72 18.62
CA GLY A 22 9.79 -32.71 18.79
C GLY A 22 9.11 -32.95 17.45
N GLU A 23 9.32 -34.14 16.89
CA GLU A 23 8.56 -34.69 15.76
C GLU A 23 7.06 -34.34 15.87
N GLY A 24 6.54 -33.62 14.87
CA GLY A 24 5.10 -33.50 14.64
C GLY A 24 4.49 -32.10 14.78
N VAL A 25 5.27 -31.04 14.93
CA VAL A 25 4.76 -29.66 14.81
C VAL A 25 4.86 -29.20 13.35
N SER A 26 3.79 -28.58 12.84
CA SER A 26 3.68 -28.09 11.46
C SER A 26 4.85 -27.19 11.08
N ASP A 27 5.52 -27.51 9.97
CA ASP A 27 6.66 -26.78 9.37
C ASP A 27 6.38 -25.26 9.18
N ARG A 28 5.09 -24.87 9.15
CA ARG A 28 4.67 -23.46 9.04
C ARG A 28 4.81 -22.69 10.35
N THR A 29 4.54 -23.32 11.50
CA THR A 29 4.61 -22.66 12.81
C THR A 29 6.05 -22.49 13.28
N ASP A 30 6.93 -23.41 12.90
CA ASP A 30 8.36 -23.32 13.23
C ASP A 30 9.10 -22.29 12.36
N LYS A 31 8.71 -22.10 11.10
CA LYS A 31 9.26 -21.04 10.24
C LYS A 31 8.90 -19.65 10.76
N GLN A 32 7.64 -19.43 11.14
CA GLN A 32 7.19 -18.15 11.68
C GLN A 32 7.89 -17.81 13.00
N LEU A 33 8.01 -18.79 13.91
CA LEU A 33 8.72 -18.61 15.17
C LEU A 33 10.21 -18.29 14.96
N ARG A 34 10.85 -18.94 13.98
CA ARG A 34 12.26 -18.66 13.63
C ARG A 34 12.44 -17.25 13.09
N SER A 35 11.56 -16.78 12.20
CA SER A 35 11.62 -15.41 11.69
C SER A 35 11.38 -14.36 12.79
N GLU A 36 10.49 -14.63 13.74
CA GLU A 36 10.21 -13.72 14.86
C GLU A 36 11.37 -13.68 15.87
N LEU A 37 12.03 -14.81 16.13
CA LEU A 37 13.24 -14.86 16.95
C LEU A 37 14.43 -14.18 16.27
N GLU A 38 14.56 -14.32 14.96
CA GLU A 38 15.60 -13.65 14.17
C GLU A 38 15.40 -12.13 14.18
N LEU A 39 14.17 -11.65 14.01
CA LEU A 39 13.81 -10.24 14.15
C LEU A 39 14.14 -9.71 15.55
N ALA A 40 13.78 -10.46 16.61
CA ALA A 40 14.08 -10.07 17.98
C ALA A 40 15.60 -9.93 18.22
N ARG A 41 16.41 -10.84 17.67
CA ARG A 41 17.88 -10.76 17.72
C ARG A 41 18.43 -9.56 16.97
N LEU A 42 17.91 -9.27 15.77
CA LEU A 42 18.35 -8.11 14.99
C LEU A 42 18.07 -6.80 15.73
N LEU A 43 16.90 -6.67 16.35
CA LEU A 43 16.54 -5.51 17.17
C LEU A 43 17.47 -5.35 18.39
N GLN A 44 17.82 -6.46 19.06
CA GLN A 44 18.74 -6.45 20.18
C GLN A 44 20.18 -6.08 19.76
N GLN A 45 20.68 -6.64 18.65
CA GLN A 45 22.02 -6.34 18.12
C GLN A 45 22.15 -4.89 17.66
N ALA A 46 21.09 -4.31 17.11
CA ALA A 46 21.04 -2.91 16.70
C ALA A 46 21.05 -1.93 17.89
N ARG A 47 21.05 -2.42 19.14
CA ARG A 47 20.82 -1.61 20.36
C ARG A 47 19.57 -0.73 20.28
N PHE A 48 18.61 -1.17 19.47
CA PHE A 48 17.34 -0.47 19.32
C PHE A 48 16.48 -0.85 20.51
N SER A 49 15.89 0.14 21.19
CA SER A 49 14.93 -0.11 22.25
C SER A 49 13.53 -0.09 21.63
N PRO A 50 12.95 -1.25 21.28
CA PRO A 50 11.65 -1.27 20.64
C PRO A 50 10.59 -0.64 21.53
N ALA A 51 9.55 -0.06 20.91
CA ALA A 51 8.44 0.53 21.64
C ALA A 51 7.82 -0.50 22.60
N PRO A 52 7.38 -0.09 23.81
CA PRO A 52 6.84 -1.01 24.81
C PRO A 52 5.69 -1.87 24.31
N GLU A 53 4.85 -1.38 23.40
CA GLU A 53 3.75 -2.18 22.83
C GLU A 53 4.25 -3.36 21.99
N PHE A 54 5.33 -3.19 21.23
CA PHE A 54 5.93 -4.25 20.42
C PHE A 54 6.47 -5.36 21.32
N THR A 55 7.24 -5.00 22.34
CA THR A 55 7.81 -5.93 23.31
C THR A 55 6.73 -6.72 24.03
N ASN A 56 5.64 -6.05 24.42
CA ASN A 56 4.51 -6.70 25.07
C ASN A 56 3.76 -7.66 24.13
N ARG A 57 3.53 -7.28 22.86
CA ARG A 57 2.91 -8.16 21.86
C ARG A 57 3.76 -9.39 21.57
N LEU A 58 5.07 -9.21 21.41
CA LEU A 58 6.02 -10.32 21.22
C LEU A 58 6.00 -11.26 22.42
N TYR A 59 6.02 -10.73 23.64
CA TYR A 59 5.95 -11.51 24.86
C TYR A 59 4.64 -12.32 24.97
N ILE A 60 3.49 -11.69 24.72
CA ILE A 60 2.18 -12.37 24.70
C ILE A 60 2.19 -13.49 23.66
N HIS A 61 2.66 -13.22 22.44
CA HIS A 61 2.67 -14.21 21.37
C HIS A 61 3.54 -15.43 21.70
N LEU A 62 4.74 -15.19 22.25
CA LEU A 62 5.66 -16.26 22.64
C LEU A 62 5.14 -17.09 23.84
N THR A 63 4.43 -16.46 24.78
CA THR A 63 3.89 -17.14 25.96
C THR A 63 2.57 -17.87 25.71
N GLU A 64 1.70 -17.34 24.85
CA GLU A 64 0.47 -18.00 24.39
C GLU A 64 0.80 -19.23 23.53
N GLY A 65 1.79 -19.13 22.64
CA GLY A 65 2.29 -20.27 21.86
C GLY A 65 2.78 -21.43 22.74
N ARG A 66 3.35 -21.14 23.92
CA ARG A 66 3.77 -22.14 24.91
C ARG A 66 2.59 -22.79 25.63
N SER A 67 1.57 -22.02 25.96
CA SER A 67 0.36 -22.49 26.65
C SER A 67 -0.44 -23.48 25.80
N HIS A 68 -0.53 -23.23 24.49
CA HIS A 68 -1.14 -24.17 23.55
C HIS A 68 -0.33 -25.47 23.38
N ARG A 69 1.01 -25.42 23.42
CA ARG A 69 1.88 -26.61 23.36
C ARG A 69 1.78 -27.47 24.63
N LEU A 70 1.65 -26.85 25.80
CA LEU A 70 1.46 -27.58 27.06
C LEU A 70 0.05 -28.17 27.19
N ALA A 71 -0.97 -27.48 26.70
CA ALA A 71 -2.34 -28.01 26.62
C ALA A 71 -2.46 -29.20 25.64
N ALA A 72 -1.77 -29.14 24.49
CA ALA A 72 -1.74 -30.24 23.51
C ALA A 72 -1.02 -31.50 24.04
N ARG A 73 -0.08 -31.35 24.98
CA ARG A 73 0.65 -32.46 25.61
C ARG A 73 -0.16 -33.20 26.69
N GLY A 74 -1.26 -32.59 27.18
CA GLY A 74 -2.02 -33.09 28.33
C GLY A 74 -3.35 -33.78 28.05
N SER A 75 -3.91 -33.76 26.84
CA SER A 75 -5.26 -34.26 26.60
C SER A 75 -5.35 -35.32 25.49
N ARG A 76 -5.10 -36.58 25.85
CA ARG A 76 -5.76 -37.72 25.16
C ARG A 76 -7.17 -37.84 25.73
N LEU A 77 -8.09 -37.00 25.23
CA LEU A 77 -9.52 -37.18 25.45
C LEU A 77 -10.10 -38.09 24.35
N PRO A 78 -10.99 -39.04 24.68
CA PRO A 78 -11.54 -39.99 23.72
C PRO A 78 -12.35 -39.29 22.62
N SER A 79 -12.24 -39.84 21.41
CA SER A 79 -12.74 -39.32 20.13
C SER A 79 -14.25 -39.03 20.08
N SER A 80 -15.04 -39.50 21.04
CA SER A 80 -16.49 -39.32 21.09
C SER A 80 -16.94 -37.89 21.46
N ARG A 81 -16.12 -37.10 22.18
CA ARG A 81 -16.49 -35.72 22.55
C ARG A 81 -16.20 -34.67 21.47
N ARG A 82 -15.27 -34.95 20.55
CA ARG A 82 -14.95 -34.02 19.44
C ARG A 82 -16.11 -33.90 18.46
N LEU A 83 -16.79 -35.01 18.14
CA LEU A 83 -17.95 -35.01 17.25
C LEU A 83 -19.14 -34.22 17.80
N ALA A 84 -19.34 -34.22 19.13
CA ALA A 84 -20.43 -33.47 19.76
C ALA A 84 -20.21 -31.95 19.70
N VAL A 85 -18.96 -31.49 19.89
CA VAL A 85 -18.63 -30.05 19.86
C VAL A 85 -18.66 -29.51 18.42
N PHE A 86 -18.15 -30.26 17.44
CA PHE A 86 -18.27 -29.88 16.03
C PHE A 86 -19.72 -29.89 15.54
N GLY A 87 -20.54 -30.83 16.03
CA GLY A 87 -21.98 -30.86 15.72
C GLY A 87 -22.73 -29.62 16.24
N LEU A 88 -22.44 -29.19 17.47
CA LEU A 88 -23.05 -27.99 18.05
C LEU A 88 -22.60 -26.69 17.37
N LEU A 89 -21.32 -26.59 16.97
CA LEU A 89 -20.82 -25.44 16.21
C LEU A 89 -21.42 -25.37 14.81
N ALA A 90 -21.55 -26.50 14.11
CA ALA A 90 -22.18 -26.56 12.79
C ALA A 90 -23.67 -26.20 12.86
N ALA A 91 -24.39 -26.68 13.88
CA ALA A 91 -25.79 -26.33 14.11
C ALA A 91 -25.97 -24.85 14.46
N GLY A 92 -25.07 -24.28 15.26
CA GLY A 92 -25.05 -22.85 15.58
C GLY A 92 -24.80 -21.98 14.35
N LEU A 93 -23.85 -22.37 13.48
CA LEU A 93 -23.55 -21.66 12.23
C LEU A 93 -24.72 -21.73 11.24
N ALA A 94 -25.38 -22.88 11.13
CA ALA A 94 -26.56 -23.05 10.28
C ALA A 94 -27.75 -22.20 10.77
N ALA A 95 -27.96 -22.10 12.08
CA ALA A 95 -28.98 -21.22 12.66
C ALA A 95 -28.64 -19.74 12.42
N LEU A 96 -27.37 -19.36 12.52
CA LEU A 96 -26.92 -17.98 12.25
C LEU A 96 -27.11 -17.60 10.78
N LEU A 97 -26.89 -18.53 9.85
CA LEU A 97 -27.11 -18.34 8.42
C LEU A 97 -28.61 -18.26 8.08
N LEU A 98 -29.47 -18.99 8.79
CA LEU A 98 -30.93 -18.88 8.64
C LEU A 98 -31.48 -17.57 9.20
N VAL A 99 -30.93 -17.07 10.31
CA VAL A 99 -31.32 -15.79 10.90
C VAL A 99 -30.83 -14.61 10.05
N ASN A 100 -29.59 -14.66 9.54
CA ASN A 100 -29.03 -13.62 8.66
C ASN A 100 -29.49 -13.72 7.19
N GLY A 101 -30.02 -14.87 6.76
CA GLY A 101 -30.61 -15.06 5.43
C GLY A 101 -31.93 -14.30 5.19
N SER A 102 -32.47 -13.63 6.21
CA SER A 102 -33.69 -12.83 6.12
C SER A 102 -33.50 -11.45 5.46
N ILE A 103 -32.29 -11.11 5.02
CA ILE A 103 -31.98 -9.85 4.30
C ILE A 103 -32.44 -9.90 2.82
N LEU A 104 -32.98 -11.03 2.34
CA LEU A 104 -33.47 -11.19 0.96
C LEU A 104 -34.84 -10.55 0.64
N PHE A 105 -35.40 -9.71 1.50
CA PHE A 105 -36.70 -9.05 1.26
C PHE A 105 -36.63 -7.61 0.73
N LEU A 106 -35.44 -7.12 0.33
CA LEU A 106 -35.30 -5.83 -0.33
C LEU A 106 -35.27 -6.01 -1.86
N PRO A 107 -36.35 -5.66 -2.60
CA PRO A 107 -36.40 -5.85 -4.06
C PRO A 107 -35.30 -5.09 -4.81
N GLN A 108 -34.74 -4.04 -4.21
CA GLN A 108 -33.63 -3.25 -4.78
C GLN A 108 -32.32 -4.05 -4.84
N LEU A 109 -32.03 -4.88 -3.84
CA LEU A 109 -30.82 -5.72 -3.82
C LEU A 109 -30.92 -6.90 -4.80
N ARG A 110 -32.13 -7.41 -5.04
CA ARG A 110 -32.37 -8.44 -6.07
C ARG A 110 -32.16 -7.89 -7.48
N ALA A 111 -32.65 -6.68 -7.76
CA ALA A 111 -32.43 -6.01 -9.04
C ALA A 111 -30.93 -5.72 -9.25
N TYR A 112 -30.22 -5.30 -8.21
CA TYR A 112 -28.78 -5.08 -8.26
C TYR A 112 -27.99 -6.38 -8.51
N ALA A 113 -28.28 -7.45 -7.76
CA ALA A 113 -27.63 -8.75 -7.95
C ALA A 113 -27.91 -9.36 -9.33
N GLN A 114 -29.12 -9.16 -9.88
CA GLN A 114 -29.47 -9.60 -11.24
C GLN A 114 -28.75 -8.77 -12.32
N ALA A 115 -28.59 -7.46 -12.12
CA ALA A 115 -27.84 -6.60 -13.03
C ALA A 115 -26.34 -6.93 -13.04
N VAL A 116 -25.77 -7.27 -11.87
CA VAL A 116 -24.39 -7.72 -11.74
C VAL A 116 -24.21 -9.10 -12.39
N ALA A 117 -25.10 -10.06 -12.12
CA ALA A 117 -25.03 -11.38 -12.75
C ALA A 117 -25.22 -11.34 -14.28
N ALA A 118 -26.05 -10.44 -14.81
CA ALA A 118 -26.22 -10.23 -16.25
C ALA A 118 -24.94 -9.65 -16.90
N ARG A 119 -24.25 -8.72 -16.22
CA ARG A 119 -22.97 -8.16 -16.70
C ARG A 119 -21.84 -9.20 -16.72
N PHE A 120 -21.83 -10.14 -15.79
CA PHE A 120 -20.84 -11.21 -15.77
C PHE A 120 -21.12 -12.32 -16.80
N ALA A 121 -22.37 -12.48 -17.23
CA ALA A 121 -22.73 -13.42 -18.29
C ALA A 121 -22.30 -12.95 -19.70
N GLU A 122 -21.96 -11.67 -19.88
CA GLU A 122 -21.48 -11.11 -21.16
C GLU A 122 -19.96 -11.28 -21.39
N VAL A 123 -19.19 -11.75 -20.41
CA VAL A 123 -17.72 -11.79 -20.49
C VAL A 123 -17.17 -13.12 -21.01
N ASP A 124 -17.99 -14.16 -21.15
CA ASP A 124 -17.59 -15.43 -21.76
C ASP A 124 -18.41 -15.73 -23.03
N THR A 125 -17.97 -15.19 -24.17
CA THR A 125 -18.18 -15.87 -25.45
C THR A 125 -17.03 -15.58 -26.42
N PRO A 126 -16.31 -16.61 -26.90
CA PRO A 126 -15.33 -16.45 -27.96
C PRO A 126 -16.02 -16.37 -29.33
N TRP A 127 -15.51 -15.45 -30.16
CA TRP A 127 -15.64 -15.36 -31.63
C TRP A 127 -16.63 -16.30 -32.33
N ALA A 128 -17.67 -15.73 -32.98
CA ALA A 128 -18.16 -16.19 -34.29
C ALA A 128 -19.16 -15.19 -34.87
N LEU A 129 -18.82 -14.69 -36.07
CA LEU A 129 -19.70 -14.14 -37.11
C LEU A 129 -20.33 -12.75 -36.87
N LEU A 130 -19.80 -11.75 -37.57
CA LEU A 130 -20.51 -10.70 -38.32
C LEU A 130 -19.50 -10.11 -39.33
N PRO A 131 -19.87 -9.40 -40.42
CA PRO A 131 -21.20 -9.00 -40.93
C PRO A 131 -21.33 -9.30 -42.47
N GLY A 132 -22.31 -8.92 -43.27
CA GLY A 132 -23.43 -7.99 -43.20
C GLY A 132 -24.10 -7.85 -44.57
N ALA A 133 -25.19 -7.08 -44.59
CA ALA A 133 -25.89 -6.58 -45.77
C ALA A 133 -24.93 -5.90 -46.77
N LYS A 134 -25.05 -6.29 -48.05
CA LYS A 134 -25.53 -5.46 -49.18
C LYS A 134 -25.00 -4.03 -49.26
N ASP A 135 -24.39 -3.79 -50.42
CA ASP A 135 -24.28 -2.54 -51.17
C ASP A 135 -23.37 -1.47 -50.59
N GLN A 136 -22.09 -1.54 -50.98
CA GLN A 136 -21.35 -0.36 -51.43
C GLN A 136 -20.28 -0.77 -52.46
N VAL A 137 -20.42 -0.18 -53.64
CA VAL A 137 -19.52 -0.31 -54.80
C VAL A 137 -18.30 0.57 -54.55
N VAL A 138 -17.10 -0.02 -54.57
CA VAL A 138 -15.82 0.68 -54.74
C VAL A 138 -14.93 -0.19 -55.64
N GLU A 139 -14.37 0.43 -56.69
CA GLU A 139 -13.47 -0.17 -57.70
C GLU A 139 -12.16 -0.73 -57.10
N PRO A 140 -11.54 -1.75 -57.73
CA PRO A 140 -10.22 -2.23 -57.32
C PRO A 140 -9.07 -1.47 -58.02
N LEU A 141 -8.03 -1.12 -57.25
CA LEU A 141 -6.68 -0.80 -57.76
C LEU A 141 -5.69 -1.92 -57.34
N PRO A 142 -4.58 -2.09 -58.08
CA PRO A 142 -3.91 -3.38 -58.27
C PRO A 142 -2.89 -3.75 -57.18
N GLU A 143 -2.69 -5.06 -57.07
CA GLU A 143 -1.71 -5.75 -56.23
C GLU A 143 -0.28 -5.27 -56.50
N GLY A 144 0.42 -4.90 -55.43
CA GLY A 144 1.86 -4.67 -55.41
C GLY A 144 2.48 -5.52 -54.28
N ASP A 145 3.49 -6.30 -54.66
CA ASP A 145 4.28 -7.17 -53.80
C ASP A 145 4.94 -6.43 -52.61
N LEU A 146 4.86 -7.01 -51.40
CA LEU A 146 5.69 -6.64 -50.26
C LEU A 146 6.49 -7.85 -49.77
N PRO A 147 7.83 -7.77 -49.70
CA PRO A 147 8.65 -8.71 -48.96
C PRO A 147 8.94 -8.21 -47.54
N GLY A 148 9.20 -9.14 -46.61
CA GLY A 148 10.09 -8.88 -45.47
C GLY A 148 9.46 -9.01 -44.09
N SER A 149 9.61 -10.21 -43.56
CA SER A 149 9.57 -10.58 -42.13
C SER A 149 10.43 -9.67 -41.25
N ASN A 150 9.88 -9.20 -40.12
CA ASN A 150 10.65 -8.73 -38.96
C ASN A 150 10.21 -9.48 -37.70
N GLU A 151 11.21 -9.94 -36.96
CA GLU A 151 11.15 -10.66 -35.69
C GLU A 151 10.45 -9.87 -34.56
N PRO A 152 9.92 -10.54 -33.52
CA PRO A 152 9.33 -9.86 -32.37
C PRO A 152 10.41 -9.21 -31.50
N GLY A 153 10.25 -7.89 -31.34
CA GLY A 153 11.12 -7.03 -30.56
C GLY A 153 11.17 -7.36 -29.07
N GLN A 154 12.37 -7.15 -28.53
CA GLN A 154 12.72 -7.14 -27.12
C GLN A 154 11.79 -6.22 -26.33
N ALA A 155 11.25 -6.74 -25.23
CA ALA A 155 10.57 -5.96 -24.20
C ALA A 155 11.55 -4.93 -23.62
N SER A 156 11.32 -3.66 -23.95
CA SER A 156 12.02 -2.54 -23.33
C SER A 156 11.66 -2.45 -21.86
N ALA A 157 12.69 -2.30 -21.02
CA ALA A 157 12.58 -2.03 -19.61
C ALA A 157 11.72 -0.78 -19.34
N LEU A 158 10.72 -0.93 -18.46
CA LEU A 158 9.93 0.18 -17.92
C LEU A 158 10.83 1.15 -17.13
N PRO A 159 10.84 2.46 -17.43
CA PRO A 159 11.49 3.44 -16.59
C PRO A 159 10.51 4.01 -15.55
N ASN A 160 10.98 4.12 -14.31
CA ASN A 160 10.56 5.05 -13.26
C ASN A 160 9.09 4.99 -12.80
N ALA A 161 8.77 4.04 -11.91
CA ALA A 161 7.70 4.24 -10.94
C ALA A 161 8.13 5.32 -9.91
N PRO A 162 7.24 6.23 -9.48
CA PRO A 162 7.54 7.13 -8.37
C PRO A 162 7.86 6.32 -7.10
N PRO A 163 8.71 6.82 -6.18
CA PRO A 163 9.08 6.10 -4.97
C PRO A 163 7.87 5.91 -4.04
N THR A 164 7.11 4.82 -4.22
CA THR A 164 5.93 4.45 -3.43
C THR A 164 6.28 3.96 -2.01
N GLY A 165 7.56 3.95 -1.63
CA GLY A 165 8.06 3.40 -0.36
C GLY A 165 7.95 4.33 0.86
N LEU A 166 7.53 5.58 0.69
CA LEU A 166 7.82 6.63 1.67
C LEU A 166 7.22 6.41 3.06
N LEU A 167 6.01 5.88 3.25
CA LEU A 167 5.45 5.74 4.60
C LEU A 167 6.03 4.59 5.43
N GLY A 168 6.45 3.50 4.79
CA GLY A 168 7.10 2.37 5.49
C GLY A 168 8.58 2.62 5.78
N GLU A 169 9.22 3.43 4.93
CA GLU A 169 10.66 3.68 4.98
C GLU A 169 11.00 4.99 5.72
N THR A 170 10.09 5.97 5.81
CA THR A 170 10.32 7.22 6.58
C THR A 170 10.48 7.00 8.07
N ALA A 171 9.84 5.97 8.65
CA ALA A 171 10.11 5.57 10.04
C ALA A 171 11.54 5.00 10.23
N SER A 172 12.18 4.57 9.14
CA SER A 172 13.44 3.82 9.12
C SER A 172 14.63 4.64 8.60
N LEU A 173 14.38 5.76 7.90
CA LEU A 173 15.42 6.46 7.14
C LEU A 173 16.44 7.24 7.98
N GLY A 174 16.30 7.26 9.32
CA GLY A 174 17.24 7.96 10.21
C GLY A 174 17.40 9.45 9.89
N ARG A 175 16.51 10.01 9.07
CA ARG A 175 16.51 11.42 8.70
C ARG A 175 15.83 12.20 9.81
N GLU A 176 16.54 13.19 10.31
CA GLU A 176 16.05 14.08 11.34
C GLU A 176 14.92 14.94 10.76
N LEU A 177 13.74 14.88 11.38
CA LEU A 177 12.65 15.81 11.09
C LEU A 177 13.10 17.21 11.50
N VAL A 178 13.00 18.17 10.59
CA VAL A 178 13.31 19.56 10.89
C VAL A 178 12.04 20.35 11.20
N SER A 179 12.21 21.52 11.82
CA SER A 179 11.11 22.46 12.02
C SER A 179 10.62 23.01 10.67
N LEU A 180 9.36 23.46 10.64
CA LEU A 180 8.79 24.10 9.45
C LEU A 180 9.60 25.33 9.01
N GLU A 181 10.05 26.17 9.96
CA GLU A 181 10.87 27.35 9.68
C GLU A 181 12.20 26.96 9.01
N THR A 182 12.86 25.92 9.54
CA THR A 182 14.11 25.41 8.96
C THR A 182 13.89 24.86 7.54
N ALA A 183 12.81 24.11 7.33
CA ALA A 183 12.47 23.59 6.00
C ALA A 183 12.16 24.73 5.02
N GLN A 184 11.37 25.73 5.44
CA GLN A 184 10.99 26.88 4.64
C GLN A 184 12.19 27.71 4.20
N ALA A 185 13.23 27.82 5.03
CA ALA A 185 14.47 28.51 4.69
C ALA A 185 15.31 27.74 3.64
N GLY A 186 15.05 26.45 3.43
CA GLY A 186 15.79 25.59 2.51
C GLY A 186 15.13 25.40 1.14
N VAL A 187 13.96 26.00 0.89
CA VAL A 187 13.20 25.86 -0.35
C VAL A 187 12.76 27.20 -0.93
N ASP A 188 12.58 27.25 -2.24
CA ASP A 188 12.25 28.47 -2.99
C ASP A 188 10.74 28.68 -3.15
N PHE A 189 9.92 27.86 -2.49
CA PHE A 189 8.45 27.96 -2.51
C PHE A 189 7.90 28.01 -1.08
N ALA A 190 6.72 28.61 -0.92
CA ALA A 190 6.03 28.62 0.36
C ALA A 190 5.45 27.23 0.65
N ILE A 191 5.89 26.60 1.73
CA ILE A 191 5.35 25.33 2.24
C ILE A 191 3.95 25.62 2.79
N ARG A 192 2.95 24.86 2.34
CA ARG A 192 1.56 25.07 2.71
C ARG A 192 1.11 24.06 3.74
N LEU A 193 0.35 24.52 4.71
CA LEU A 193 -0.23 23.63 5.72
C LEU A 193 -1.74 23.47 5.48
N PRO A 194 -2.30 22.28 5.72
CA PRO A 194 -3.74 22.11 5.76
C PRO A 194 -4.31 22.90 6.94
N ALA A 195 -5.36 23.69 6.69
CA ALA A 195 -6.11 24.40 7.72
C ALA A 195 -6.99 23.45 8.55
N TYR A 196 -7.30 22.26 8.01
CA TYR A 196 -8.06 21.21 8.66
C TYR A 196 -7.22 19.93 8.81
N LEU A 197 -7.24 19.36 10.01
CA LEU A 197 -6.74 18.02 10.30
C LEU A 197 -7.80 17.28 11.13
N PRO A 198 -7.94 15.95 10.96
CA PRO A 198 -8.78 15.14 11.82
C PRO A 198 -8.36 15.26 13.30
N GLU A 199 -9.31 15.03 14.20
CA GLU A 199 -9.06 15.16 15.64
C GLU A 199 -7.86 14.30 16.09
N GLY A 200 -6.93 14.93 16.82
CA GLY A 200 -5.72 14.27 17.33
C GLY A 200 -4.52 14.26 16.37
N TYR A 201 -4.69 14.60 15.10
CA TYR A 201 -3.55 14.77 14.18
C TYR A 201 -2.83 16.09 14.46
N SER A 202 -1.49 16.03 14.43
CA SER A 202 -0.63 17.20 14.59
C SER A 202 0.65 17.06 13.79
N LEU A 203 1.20 18.19 13.32
CA LEU A 203 2.46 18.22 12.60
C LEU A 203 3.59 17.74 13.52
N ARG A 204 4.30 16.68 13.11
CA ARG A 204 5.46 16.12 13.81
C ARG A 204 6.76 16.75 13.34
N GLY A 205 6.81 17.14 12.07
CA GLY A 205 7.95 17.82 11.49
C GLY A 205 7.96 17.74 9.98
N VAL A 206 9.05 18.22 9.40
CA VAL A 206 9.20 18.37 7.96
C VAL A 206 10.44 17.61 7.49
N LEU A 207 10.32 16.96 6.34
CA LEU A 207 11.35 16.21 5.66
C LEU A 207 11.65 16.90 4.32
N PRO A 208 12.61 17.85 4.29
CA PRO A 208 13.09 18.39 3.03
C PRO A 208 13.86 17.29 2.29
N THR A 209 13.48 17.02 1.06
CA THR A 209 14.28 16.17 0.17
C THR A 209 15.32 17.05 -0.49
N PRO A 210 16.62 16.74 -0.35
CA PRO A 210 17.65 17.47 -1.05
C PRO A 210 17.37 17.45 -2.55
N ALA A 211 17.53 18.59 -3.21
CA ALA A 211 17.50 18.65 -4.67
C ALA A 211 18.47 17.59 -5.21
N LEU A 212 17.96 16.69 -6.06
CA LEU A 212 18.83 15.73 -6.72
C LEU A 212 19.86 16.51 -7.54
N PRO A 213 21.15 16.15 -7.46
CA PRO A 213 22.15 16.79 -8.31
C PRO A 213 21.70 16.63 -9.76
N ALA A 214 21.78 17.72 -10.53
CA ALA A 214 21.50 17.67 -11.95
C ALA A 214 22.31 16.51 -12.55
N VAL A 215 21.61 15.55 -13.19
CA VAL A 215 22.29 14.46 -13.88
C VAL A 215 23.18 15.12 -14.92
N PRO A 216 24.51 14.93 -14.87
CA PRO A 216 25.40 15.52 -15.86
C PRO A 216 24.92 15.06 -17.23
N ALA A 217 24.84 15.99 -18.18
CA ALA A 217 24.51 15.66 -19.56
C ALA A 217 25.39 14.48 -20.02
N ALA A 218 24.83 13.57 -20.81
CA ALA A 218 25.59 12.46 -21.35
C ALA A 218 26.88 13.01 -22.02
N PRO A 219 28.04 12.37 -21.83
CA PRO A 219 29.33 12.90 -22.26
C PRO A 219 29.40 13.29 -23.75
N ASP A 220 28.51 12.72 -24.57
CA ASP A 220 28.44 12.96 -26.01
C ASP A 220 27.44 14.06 -26.43
N GLN A 221 26.70 14.67 -25.50
CA GLN A 221 25.76 15.75 -25.81
C GLN A 221 26.45 17.10 -25.54
N PRO A 222 26.86 17.84 -26.59
CA PRO A 222 27.45 19.16 -26.41
C PRO A 222 26.44 20.05 -25.65
N PRO A 223 26.89 20.86 -24.69
CA PRO A 223 26.00 21.76 -23.99
C PRO A 223 25.32 22.66 -25.02
N SER A 224 23.99 22.62 -25.07
CA SER A 224 23.20 23.56 -25.87
C SER A 224 23.57 24.96 -25.40
N ALA A 225 24.34 25.70 -26.21
CA ALA A 225 24.87 26.99 -25.84
C ALA A 225 23.70 27.98 -25.65
N GLY A 226 23.40 28.33 -24.40
CA GLY A 226 22.44 29.36 -24.03
C GLY A 226 21.17 28.88 -23.33
N GLU A 227 20.97 27.58 -23.15
CA GLU A 227 19.82 27.07 -22.40
C GLU A 227 20.20 26.94 -20.92
N ALA A 228 19.59 27.76 -20.06
CA ALA A 228 19.76 27.63 -18.62
C ALA A 228 19.21 26.26 -18.20
N LEU A 229 20.03 25.46 -17.51
CA LEU A 229 19.58 24.20 -16.94
C LEU A 229 18.34 24.45 -16.06
N PRO A 230 17.25 23.67 -16.24
CA PRO A 230 16.09 23.80 -15.37
C PRO A 230 16.52 23.58 -13.92
N ALA A 231 15.98 24.40 -13.00
CA ALA A 231 16.19 24.19 -11.58
C ALA A 231 15.76 22.77 -11.20
N PRO A 232 16.53 22.05 -10.37
CA PRO A 232 16.16 20.71 -9.94
C PRO A 232 14.83 20.76 -9.16
N PRO A 233 14.01 19.70 -9.23
CA PRO A 233 12.78 19.63 -8.46
C PRO A 233 13.11 19.67 -6.96
N GLN A 234 12.33 20.45 -6.22
CA GLN A 234 12.37 20.54 -4.77
C GLN A 234 11.15 19.81 -4.21
N VAL A 235 11.37 19.03 -3.14
CA VAL A 235 10.31 18.24 -2.51
C VAL A 235 10.37 18.44 -1.01
N VAL A 236 9.21 18.74 -0.43
CA VAL A 236 9.03 18.83 1.02
C VAL A 236 7.96 17.84 1.42
N THR A 237 8.25 17.02 2.43
CA THR A 237 7.26 16.10 3.01
C THR A 237 6.93 16.52 4.44
N LEU A 238 5.67 16.87 4.68
CA LEU A 238 5.10 17.16 5.99
C LEU A 238 4.62 15.86 6.61
N ILE A 239 5.04 15.57 7.84
CA ILE A 239 4.65 14.36 8.57
C ILE A 239 3.71 14.75 9.71
N PHE A 240 2.50 14.23 9.70
CA PHE A 240 1.50 14.39 10.76
C PHE A 240 1.31 13.06 11.49
N GLY A 241 1.20 13.12 12.81
CA GLY A 241 0.98 11.94 13.64
C GLY A 241 -0.37 12.01 14.35
N GLY A 242 -1.14 10.93 14.27
CA GLY A 242 -2.41 10.74 14.95
C GLY A 242 -2.27 10.26 16.41
N PRO A 243 -3.39 10.11 17.13
CA PRO A 243 -3.42 9.75 18.54
C PRO A 243 -3.02 8.30 18.84
N ASN A 244 -3.15 7.37 17.88
CA ASN A 244 -2.79 5.95 18.06
C ASN A 244 -1.53 5.56 17.28
N GLY A 245 -0.69 6.53 16.93
CA GLY A 245 0.54 6.32 16.16
C GLY A 245 0.30 6.22 14.65
N GLU A 246 -0.88 6.61 14.16
CA GLU A 246 -1.13 6.75 12.73
C GLU A 246 -0.23 7.83 12.13
N LEU A 247 0.14 7.65 10.86
CA LEU A 247 0.91 8.63 10.11
C LEU A 247 0.12 9.09 8.88
N LEU A 248 0.17 10.40 8.65
CA LEU A 248 -0.29 11.06 7.46
C LEU A 248 0.89 11.84 6.89
N SER A 249 1.16 11.69 5.60
CA SER A 249 2.24 12.37 4.91
C SER A 249 1.67 13.23 3.79
N LEU A 250 2.05 14.50 3.74
CA LEU A 250 1.74 15.41 2.63
C LEU A 250 3.05 15.81 1.97
N SER A 251 3.26 15.42 0.72
CA SER A 251 4.42 15.84 -0.06
C SER A 251 4.04 16.95 -1.04
N GLU A 252 4.82 18.01 -1.05
CA GLU A 252 4.76 19.11 -2.01
C GLU A 252 5.94 19.01 -2.97
N TRP A 253 5.65 18.93 -4.26
CA TRP A 253 6.64 18.88 -5.33
C TRP A 253 6.57 20.17 -6.15
N TYR A 254 7.72 20.85 -6.24
CA TYR A 254 7.91 22.03 -7.06
C TYR A 254 9.02 21.76 -8.08
N GLY A 255 8.71 21.82 -9.38
CA GLY A 255 9.70 21.60 -10.42
C GLY A 255 9.25 22.06 -11.80
N PRO A 256 10.19 22.50 -12.66
CA PRO A 256 9.88 22.85 -14.03
C PRO A 256 9.52 21.60 -14.84
N GLY A 257 8.34 21.60 -15.47
CA GLY A 257 8.02 20.63 -16.54
C GLY A 257 6.87 19.66 -16.30
N GLY A 258 6.01 19.88 -15.29
CA GLY A 258 4.98 18.88 -14.93
C GLY A 258 5.63 17.56 -14.50
N LEU A 259 4.84 16.57 -14.09
CA LEU A 259 5.43 15.23 -13.98
C LEU A 259 5.76 14.74 -15.39
N PRO A 260 6.86 13.98 -15.59
CA PRO A 260 6.96 13.14 -16.77
C PRO A 260 5.64 12.34 -16.86
N GLY A 261 4.94 12.51 -17.98
CA GLY A 261 3.50 12.27 -18.11
C GLY A 261 2.99 11.01 -17.41
N GLU A 262 1.79 11.12 -16.83
CA GLU A 262 1.02 10.05 -16.17
C GLU A 262 1.73 8.69 -16.16
N ALA A 263 2.47 8.41 -15.09
CA ALA A 263 2.98 7.07 -14.87
C ALA A 263 1.76 6.14 -14.79
N ARG A 264 1.52 5.40 -15.88
CA ARG A 264 0.45 4.40 -15.91
C ARG A 264 0.78 3.36 -14.86
N LEU A 265 0.02 3.37 -13.76
CA LEU A 265 0.16 2.35 -12.73
C LEU A 265 -0.10 0.98 -13.40
N PRO A 266 0.70 -0.05 -13.07
CA PRO A 266 0.47 -1.39 -13.59
C PRO A 266 -0.96 -1.79 -13.26
N VAL A 267 -1.69 -2.25 -14.28
CA VAL A 267 -3.10 -2.64 -14.16
C VAL A 267 -3.19 -3.78 -13.14
N GLY A 268 -3.66 -3.46 -11.94
CA GLY A 268 -3.85 -4.37 -10.81
C GLY A 268 -5.22 -4.14 -10.17
N THR A 269 -5.55 -4.88 -9.12
CA THR A 269 -6.85 -4.80 -8.41
C THR A 269 -7.01 -3.55 -7.54
N GLY A 270 -6.11 -2.57 -7.63
CA GLY A 270 -6.29 -1.28 -6.95
C GLY A 270 -7.46 -0.51 -7.53
N SER A 271 -8.23 0.16 -6.67
CA SER A 271 -9.24 1.09 -7.16
C SER A 271 -8.56 2.44 -7.39
N LEU A 272 -8.41 2.81 -8.66
CA LEU A 272 -8.18 4.19 -9.07
C LEU A 272 -9.54 4.89 -9.19
N GLN A 273 -9.71 6.00 -8.49
CA GLN A 273 -10.88 6.86 -8.60
C GLN A 273 -10.44 8.26 -9.02
N GLU A 274 -10.96 8.75 -10.14
CA GLU A 274 -10.81 10.15 -10.56
C GLU A 274 -11.81 11.03 -9.82
N LEU A 275 -11.34 12.17 -9.31
CA LEU A 275 -12.14 13.17 -8.60
C LEU A 275 -11.56 14.57 -8.81
N ALA A 276 -12.03 15.55 -8.03
CA ALA A 276 -11.46 16.89 -8.04
C ALA A 276 -11.20 17.40 -6.61
N VAL A 277 -10.10 18.13 -6.43
CA VAL A 277 -9.76 18.89 -5.21
C VAL A 277 -9.81 20.37 -5.59
N ASP A 278 -10.72 21.14 -5.01
CA ASP A 278 -10.96 22.55 -5.37
C ASP A 278 -11.13 22.80 -6.89
N GLY A 279 -11.79 21.85 -7.56
CA GLY A 279 -12.01 21.88 -9.01
C GLY A 279 -10.80 21.48 -9.86
N GLN A 280 -9.65 21.17 -9.27
CA GLN A 280 -8.50 20.59 -9.98
C GLN A 280 -8.63 19.08 -10.10
N PRO A 281 -8.32 18.47 -11.26
CA PRO A 281 -8.31 17.02 -11.41
C PRO A 281 -7.41 16.34 -10.38
N ALA A 282 -7.92 15.28 -9.76
CA ALA A 282 -7.24 14.51 -8.74
C ALA A 282 -7.46 13.00 -8.95
N GLN A 283 -6.51 12.22 -8.46
CA GLN A 283 -6.54 10.76 -8.49
C GLN A 283 -6.44 10.22 -7.07
N PHE A 284 -7.40 9.39 -6.70
CA PHE A 284 -7.39 8.63 -5.45
C PHE A 284 -7.08 7.17 -5.73
N VAL A 285 -6.09 6.63 -5.03
CA VAL A 285 -5.58 5.27 -5.20
C VAL A 285 -5.69 4.53 -3.87
N THR A 286 -6.29 3.33 -3.91
CA THR A 286 -6.37 2.44 -2.75
C THR A 286 -5.48 1.21 -2.91
N GLY A 287 -4.65 0.97 -1.91
CA GLY A 287 -3.65 -0.09 -1.92
C GLY A 287 -2.26 0.42 -2.30
N ARG A 288 -1.31 -0.53 -2.36
CA ARG A 288 0.08 -0.27 -2.71
C ARG A 288 0.71 -1.46 -3.42
N TRP A 289 1.70 -1.19 -4.26
CA TRP A 289 2.56 -2.24 -4.81
C TRP A 289 3.64 -2.61 -3.79
N SER A 290 3.69 -3.88 -3.39
CA SER A 290 4.70 -4.39 -2.45
C SER A 290 5.06 -5.83 -2.83
N GLU A 291 6.35 -6.15 -2.79
CA GLU A 291 6.88 -7.52 -3.03
C GLU A 291 6.37 -8.15 -4.35
N GLY A 292 6.22 -7.33 -5.40
CA GLY A 292 5.78 -7.80 -6.72
C GLY A 292 4.28 -8.07 -6.84
N SER A 293 3.47 -7.61 -5.88
CA SER A 293 2.01 -7.74 -5.93
C SER A 293 1.30 -6.48 -5.44
N TRP A 294 0.04 -6.32 -5.83
CA TRP A 294 -0.82 -5.26 -5.30
C TRP A 294 -1.46 -5.70 -3.98
N LEU A 295 -1.31 -4.89 -2.95
CA LEU A 295 -1.98 -5.05 -1.66
C LEU A 295 -3.14 -4.05 -1.60
N PRO A 296 -4.41 -4.48 -1.55
CA PRO A 296 -5.57 -3.60 -1.70
C PRO A 296 -5.87 -2.71 -0.47
N ASP A 297 -5.35 -3.05 0.71
CA ASP A 297 -5.75 -2.44 1.98
C ASP A 297 -4.61 -1.70 2.68
N GLY A 298 -4.98 -0.74 3.53
CA GLY A 298 -4.06 -0.06 4.46
C GLY A 298 -3.12 0.95 3.82
N HIS A 299 -3.43 1.42 2.61
CA HIS A 299 -2.71 2.49 1.94
C HIS A 299 -3.68 3.30 1.08
N TYR A 300 -3.76 4.60 1.34
CA TYR A 300 -4.65 5.54 0.68
C TYR A 300 -3.81 6.71 0.21
N GLN A 301 -3.91 7.01 -1.08
CA GLN A 301 -3.11 8.05 -1.71
C GLN A 301 -4.01 8.96 -2.53
N LEU A 302 -3.91 10.27 -2.30
CA LEU A 302 -4.59 11.30 -3.07
C LEU A 302 -3.53 12.18 -3.73
N HIS A 303 -3.54 12.21 -5.06
CA HIS A 303 -2.60 12.96 -5.88
C HIS A 303 -3.34 14.00 -6.72
N TRP A 304 -2.84 15.23 -6.74
CA TRP A 304 -3.38 16.31 -7.57
C TRP A 304 -2.34 17.39 -7.85
N GLN A 305 -2.65 18.26 -8.82
CA GLN A 305 -1.88 19.47 -9.08
C GLN A 305 -2.70 20.70 -8.66
N GLY A 306 -2.12 21.56 -7.82
CA GLY A 306 -2.74 22.82 -7.45
C GLY A 306 -2.70 23.86 -8.57
N THR A 307 -3.48 24.92 -8.41
CA THR A 307 -3.55 26.05 -9.37
C THR A 307 -2.23 26.82 -9.52
N ASN A 308 -1.34 26.70 -8.53
CA ASN A 308 0.01 27.26 -8.54
C ASN A 308 1.05 26.37 -9.24
N GLY A 309 0.63 25.23 -9.80
CA GLY A 309 1.51 24.26 -10.46
C GLY A 309 2.23 23.31 -9.50
N VAL A 310 2.12 23.50 -8.18
CA VAL A 310 2.64 22.57 -7.17
C VAL A 310 1.87 21.27 -7.24
N GLN A 311 2.58 20.15 -7.19
CA GLN A 311 1.99 18.84 -7.11
C GLN A 311 1.95 18.38 -5.67
N TYR A 312 0.80 17.82 -5.29
CA TYR A 312 0.58 17.32 -3.95
C TYR A 312 0.41 15.80 -3.99
N ASP A 313 0.94 15.16 -2.97
CA ASP A 313 0.75 13.74 -2.71
C ASP A 313 0.43 13.54 -1.24
N LEU A 314 -0.82 13.21 -0.94
CA LEU A 314 -1.33 13.00 0.41
C LEU A 314 -1.54 11.51 0.65
N ILE A 315 -0.74 10.93 1.55
CA ILE A 315 -0.69 9.49 1.78
C ILE A 315 -1.03 9.19 3.25
N SER A 316 -1.94 8.24 3.46
CA SER A 316 -2.28 7.71 4.79
C SER A 316 -2.40 6.19 4.76
N LEU A 317 -2.14 5.55 5.91
CA LEU A 317 -2.37 4.11 6.09
C LEU A 317 -3.75 3.80 6.69
N THR A 318 -4.47 4.83 7.14
CA THR A 318 -5.68 4.68 7.96
C THR A 318 -6.83 5.57 7.50
N LEU A 319 -6.52 6.77 6.99
CA LEU A 319 -7.51 7.74 6.57
C LEU A 319 -7.98 7.45 5.15
N GLY A 320 -9.28 7.25 4.97
CA GLY A 320 -9.90 7.00 3.67
C GLY A 320 -10.17 8.30 2.89
N LEU A 321 -10.79 8.17 1.71
CA LEU A 321 -11.11 9.31 0.84
C LEU A 321 -11.92 10.41 1.55
N GLU A 322 -12.91 10.02 2.37
CA GLU A 322 -13.79 10.95 3.10
C GLU A 322 -13.03 11.88 4.05
N GLU A 323 -11.85 11.45 4.53
CA GLU A 323 -11.01 12.22 5.44
C GLU A 323 -9.87 12.92 4.69
N LEU A 324 -9.29 12.29 3.67
CA LEU A 324 -8.21 12.87 2.87
C LEU A 324 -8.67 14.06 2.02
N LEU A 325 -9.88 14.00 1.46
CA LEU A 325 -10.38 15.07 0.59
C LEU A 325 -10.54 16.41 1.32
N PRO A 326 -11.20 16.50 2.50
CA PRO A 326 -11.27 17.75 3.27
C PRO A 326 -9.90 18.29 3.70
N ILE A 327 -8.92 17.42 3.97
CA ILE A 327 -7.55 17.85 4.29
C ILE A 327 -6.94 18.52 3.06
N ALA A 328 -7.05 17.89 1.88
CA ALA A 328 -6.54 18.40 0.62
C ALA A 328 -7.16 19.76 0.22
N GLU A 329 -8.48 19.90 0.35
CA GLU A 329 -9.21 21.14 0.09
C GLU A 329 -8.91 22.26 1.11
N SER A 330 -8.30 21.92 2.25
CA SER A 330 -7.96 22.89 3.29
C SER A 330 -6.56 23.49 3.17
N ILE A 331 -5.76 23.07 2.19
CA ILE A 331 -4.36 23.51 2.02
C ILE A 331 -4.33 24.96 1.51
N GLN A 332 -3.67 25.85 2.26
CA GLN A 332 -3.59 27.29 1.96
C GLN A 332 -2.16 27.78 1.80
#